data_AF-A0A9E2PV24-F1
#
_entry.id   AF-A0A9E2PV24-F1
#
_cell.length_a   1.000
_cell.length_b   1.000
_cell.length_c   1.000
_cell.angle_alpha   90.00
_cell.angle_beta   90.00
_cell.angle_gamma   90.00
#
_symmetry.space_group_name_H-M   'P 1'
#
loop_
_entity.id
_entity.type
_entity.pdbx_description
1 polymer ?
#
loop_
_entity_poly.entity_id
_entity_poly.type
_entity_poly.pdbx_seq_one_letter_code
_entity_poly.pdbx_strand_id
1 'polypeptide(L)'
;MRQRMVFCLNNLIFLLIAGLLAASAVLAAPAPAGDHLAISGLVTNPMGKGLKEVEVEVLVNGRHVKPTGKDAEITTGKPGGFVADFILPPGTLPAAKVEVKASKPSWKPIPATKVQVVEAGADAAGNRLFQAAQNLTLNRTTTAGFWIASLILLLVYVVISLELMHRTLVSFLGATLIIFITYTLGTWDKSFYIISFDEAIGAIDLNVIFLLMGMMIFVGVMKKTGMFQFLAYKAYAMAKGNVFALAFILQIITAVVSALLDNVTTMLLMIPVTIEIAVTLKINPMALLIPEVFASNVGGTATLIGDPPNILIGSYAGLTFGQFVTNLALVATVCLIVTSFFFLWWQKKDYRGAEVKDVARTIAYLKAEYKITNKKLTIQSLLLLGFTILLFALHGLFHMPVSVAALIGSLILLAISGEDIVEMLEHEVEWPTLVFFIGLFMVIAGAEETGLIQMIANWVKDLSGGNLTTAIILVLWVSAIASAFIDNIPFTATMLPIVAFLNQTIPGAESGVLWWSLALGACLGGNGTMIGASANVVTVGLSEKAGYHISFIAYMKACWWPMMITVTIAMVYLLIAY
;
A
#
# COMPACT_ATOMS: atom_id res chain seq x y z
N MET A 1 22.15 9.84 -29.59
CA MET A 1 23.29 9.05 -30.12
C MET A 1 23.89 8.08 -29.08
N ARG A 2 23.99 8.44 -27.79
CA ARG A 2 24.48 7.56 -26.71
C ARG A 2 23.65 6.29 -26.41
N GLN A 3 22.33 6.31 -26.60
CA GLN A 3 21.47 5.12 -26.37
C GLN A 3 21.61 4.02 -27.42
N ARG A 4 22.00 4.33 -28.67
CA ARG A 4 22.26 3.33 -29.70
C ARG A 4 23.59 2.59 -29.51
N MET A 5 24.55 3.22 -28.83
CA MET A 5 25.88 2.62 -28.57
C MET A 5 25.83 1.60 -27.42
N VAL A 6 25.05 1.88 -26.37
CA VAL A 6 24.81 0.93 -25.26
C VAL A 6 24.00 -0.28 -25.73
N PHE A 7 23.08 -0.08 -26.67
CA PHE A 7 22.30 -1.14 -27.31
C PHE A 7 23.17 -2.09 -28.16
N CYS A 8 24.15 -1.58 -28.90
CA CYS A 8 25.09 -2.43 -29.64
C CYS A 8 26.08 -3.16 -28.71
N LEU A 9 26.54 -2.51 -27.64
CA LEU A 9 27.54 -3.08 -26.73
C LEU A 9 26.97 -4.21 -25.86
N ASN A 10 25.72 -4.07 -25.36
CA ASN A 10 25.06 -5.13 -24.59
C ASN A 10 24.69 -6.34 -25.46
N ASN A 11 24.28 -6.13 -26.71
CA ASN A 11 24.02 -7.24 -27.65
C ASN A 11 25.32 -8.00 -28.00
N LEU A 12 26.45 -7.30 -28.13
CA LEU A 12 27.74 -7.93 -28.42
C LEU A 12 28.29 -8.73 -27.23
N ILE A 13 28.10 -8.24 -26.00
CA ILE A 13 28.55 -8.91 -24.78
C ILE A 13 27.70 -10.16 -24.48
N PHE A 14 26.40 -10.13 -24.78
CA PHE A 14 25.54 -11.32 -24.68
C PHE A 14 25.87 -12.39 -25.75
N LEU A 15 26.19 -11.97 -26.98
CA LEU A 15 26.68 -12.85 -28.03
C LEU A 15 28.04 -13.49 -27.69
N LEU A 16 28.93 -12.76 -27.00
CA LEU A 16 30.25 -13.25 -26.61
C LEU A 16 30.21 -14.22 -25.41
N ILE A 17 29.30 -14.03 -24.45
CA ILE A 17 29.14 -14.96 -23.31
C ILE A 17 28.45 -16.26 -23.75
N ALA A 18 27.55 -16.20 -24.74
CA ALA A 18 26.98 -17.40 -25.36
C ALA A 18 28.01 -18.19 -26.21
N GLY A 19 28.99 -17.52 -26.80
CA GLY A 19 30.04 -18.15 -27.62
C GLY A 19 31.14 -18.88 -26.85
N LEU A 20 31.33 -18.61 -25.55
CA LEU A 20 32.46 -19.11 -24.76
C LEU A 20 32.22 -20.46 -24.06
N LEU A 21 31.00 -21.02 -24.13
CA LEU A 21 30.68 -22.36 -23.63
C LEU A 21 30.71 -23.44 -24.72
N ALA A 22 31.08 -23.10 -25.96
CA ALA A 22 31.04 -23.99 -27.12
C ALA A 22 32.44 -24.39 -27.64
N ALA A 23 33.41 -24.62 -26.75
CA ALA A 23 34.75 -25.02 -27.16
C ALA A 23 35.35 -26.10 -26.25
N SER A 24 34.91 -27.36 -26.42
CA SER A 24 35.77 -28.51 -26.11
C SER A 24 35.32 -29.80 -26.84
N ALA A 25 36.28 -30.35 -27.59
CA ALA A 25 36.44 -31.75 -28.01
C ALA A 25 35.57 -32.31 -29.15
N VAL A 26 36.22 -32.40 -30.30
CA VAL A 26 35.90 -33.18 -31.50
C VAL A 26 35.98 -34.68 -31.21
N LEU A 27 34.90 -35.42 -31.44
CA LEU A 27 34.89 -36.84 -31.78
C LEU A 27 33.73 -37.11 -32.76
N ALA A 28 33.97 -38.03 -33.69
CA ALA A 28 33.19 -38.30 -34.91
C ALA A 28 31.66 -38.16 -34.79
N ALA A 29 31.08 -37.36 -35.69
CA ALA A 29 29.66 -37.02 -35.73
C ALA A 29 28.76 -38.24 -36.00
N PRO A 30 27.72 -38.50 -35.18
CA PRO A 30 26.52 -39.15 -35.68
C PRO A 30 25.77 -38.19 -36.61
N ALA A 31 25.00 -38.71 -37.56
CA ALA A 31 24.17 -37.91 -38.46
C ALA A 31 23.29 -36.90 -37.68
N PRO A 32 23.04 -35.68 -38.21
CA PRO A 32 22.23 -34.68 -37.51
C PRO A 32 20.85 -35.25 -37.18
N ALA A 33 20.46 -35.19 -35.90
CA ALA A 33 19.21 -35.77 -35.41
C ALA A 33 18.00 -34.85 -35.68
N GLY A 34 18.23 -33.57 -35.99
CA GLY A 34 17.18 -32.60 -36.33
C GLY A 34 17.68 -31.20 -36.67
N ASP A 35 16.74 -30.29 -36.92
CA ASP A 35 16.97 -28.84 -36.93
C ASP A 35 16.57 -28.28 -35.55
N HIS A 36 17.51 -27.63 -34.85
CA HIS A 36 17.26 -26.98 -33.56
C HIS A 36 16.90 -25.50 -33.78
N LEU A 37 15.71 -25.07 -33.37
CA LEU A 37 15.29 -23.67 -33.35
C LEU A 37 15.36 -23.12 -31.93
N ALA A 38 16.18 -22.10 -31.68
CA ALA A 38 16.17 -21.30 -30.47
C ALA A 38 15.50 -19.95 -30.77
N ILE A 39 14.36 -19.68 -30.12
CA ILE A 39 13.65 -18.40 -30.26
C ILE A 39 13.64 -17.65 -28.93
N SER A 40 13.86 -16.34 -29.00
CA SER A 40 13.81 -15.47 -27.82
C SER A 40 13.20 -14.12 -28.12
N GLY A 41 12.77 -13.40 -27.09
CA GLY A 41 12.22 -12.07 -27.26
C GLY A 41 11.69 -11.47 -25.97
N LEU A 42 11.29 -10.20 -26.08
CA LEU A 42 10.59 -9.47 -25.02
C LEU A 42 9.18 -9.11 -25.47
N VAL A 43 8.20 -9.39 -24.61
CA VAL A 43 6.83 -8.89 -24.75
C VAL A 43 6.65 -7.69 -23.83
N THR A 44 6.26 -6.55 -24.39
CA THR A 44 6.10 -5.29 -23.67
C THR A 44 4.71 -4.67 -23.86
N ASN A 45 4.36 -3.72 -23.01
CA ASN A 45 3.27 -2.78 -23.26
C ASN A 45 3.77 -1.56 -24.08
N PRO A 46 2.90 -0.62 -24.50
CA PRO A 46 3.31 0.55 -25.28
C PRO A 46 4.25 1.51 -24.56
N MET A 47 4.37 1.38 -23.23
CA MET A 47 5.31 2.15 -22.41
C MET A 47 6.67 1.46 -22.25
N GLY A 48 6.87 0.29 -22.88
CA GLY A 48 8.11 -0.48 -22.79
C GLY A 48 8.26 -1.32 -21.52
N LYS A 49 7.23 -1.42 -20.67
CA LYS A 49 7.22 -2.30 -19.49
C LYS A 49 7.00 -3.74 -19.95
N GLY A 50 7.86 -4.66 -19.50
CA GLY A 50 7.74 -6.10 -19.76
C GLY A 50 6.43 -6.68 -19.21
N LEU A 51 5.81 -7.58 -19.98
CA LEU A 51 4.57 -8.26 -19.62
C LEU A 51 4.86 -9.71 -19.27
N LYS A 52 4.59 -10.09 -18.01
CA LYS A 52 4.63 -11.47 -17.51
C LYS A 52 3.39 -12.25 -17.91
N GLU A 53 3.48 -13.58 -17.88
CA GLU A 53 2.35 -14.51 -18.11
C GLU A 53 1.65 -14.28 -19.46
N VAL A 54 2.42 -13.88 -20.47
CA VAL A 54 1.96 -13.87 -21.85
C VAL A 54 2.20 -15.26 -22.41
N GLU A 55 1.14 -15.92 -22.87
CA GLU A 55 1.22 -17.17 -23.61
C GLU A 55 1.80 -16.86 -24.99
N VAL A 56 2.93 -17.49 -25.33
CA VAL A 56 3.60 -17.35 -26.61
C VAL A 56 3.51 -18.68 -27.36
N GLU A 57 2.94 -18.66 -28.56
CA GLU A 57 2.88 -19.84 -29.41
C GLU A 57 3.81 -19.67 -30.60
N VAL A 58 4.52 -20.75 -30.94
CA VAL A 58 5.38 -20.79 -32.13
C VAL A 58 4.77 -21.73 -33.16
N LEU A 59 4.61 -21.22 -34.38
CA LEU A 59 4.08 -21.95 -35.51
C LEU A 59 5.17 -22.12 -36.57
N VAL A 60 5.32 -23.36 -37.03
CA VAL A 60 6.21 -23.69 -38.15
C VAL A 60 5.35 -24.21 -39.27
N ASN A 61 5.34 -23.51 -40.41
CA ASN A 61 4.47 -23.80 -41.56
C ASN A 61 2.98 -23.90 -41.18
N GLY A 62 2.55 -23.02 -40.27
CA GLY A 62 1.16 -22.97 -39.78
C GLY A 62 0.78 -24.05 -38.75
N ARG A 63 1.71 -24.92 -38.35
CA ARG A 63 1.47 -25.94 -37.31
C ARG A 63 2.14 -25.54 -35.99
N HIS A 64 1.41 -25.71 -34.88
CA HIS A 64 1.94 -25.47 -33.54
C HIS A 64 3.05 -26.49 -33.24
N VAL A 65 4.21 -26.00 -32.81
CA VAL A 65 5.33 -26.85 -32.38
C VAL A 65 5.50 -26.78 -30.87
N LYS A 66 5.84 -27.90 -30.24
CA LYS A 66 6.03 -27.95 -28.78
C LYS A 66 7.50 -27.70 -28.43
N PRO A 67 7.79 -26.85 -27.43
CA PRO A 67 9.14 -26.64 -26.97
C PRO A 67 9.74 -27.90 -26.34
N THR A 68 11.06 -28.01 -26.36
CA THR A 68 11.85 -29.08 -25.76
C THR A 68 12.09 -28.77 -24.27
N GLY A 69 11.58 -29.61 -23.35
CA GLY A 69 11.68 -29.39 -21.90
C GLY A 69 10.37 -29.66 -21.16
N LYS A 70 10.37 -29.63 -19.81
CA LYS A 70 9.13 -29.74 -19.00
C LYS A 70 8.40 -28.37 -18.99
N ASP A 71 7.08 -28.44 -19.04
CA ASP A 71 6.07 -27.39 -19.25
C ASP A 71 5.87 -27.00 -20.72
N ALA A 72 4.84 -27.60 -21.32
CA ALA A 72 4.57 -27.58 -22.76
C ALA A 72 4.10 -26.22 -23.33
N GLU A 73 4.05 -25.17 -22.50
CA GLU A 73 3.57 -23.83 -22.84
C GLU A 73 4.65 -22.79 -22.55
N ILE A 74 4.86 -21.87 -23.49
CA ILE A 74 5.85 -20.81 -23.37
C ILE A 74 5.15 -19.62 -22.75
N THR A 75 5.52 -19.27 -21.52
CA THR A 75 5.01 -18.08 -20.83
C THR A 75 6.15 -17.12 -20.53
N THR A 76 5.87 -15.82 -20.61
CA THR A 76 6.88 -14.81 -20.31
C THR A 76 7.12 -14.69 -18.80
N GLY A 77 8.39 -14.53 -18.40
CA GLY A 77 8.75 -14.23 -17.02
C GLY A 77 8.48 -12.77 -16.62
N LYS A 78 8.79 -12.39 -15.37
CA LYS A 78 8.65 -11.02 -14.84
C LYS A 78 9.18 -9.89 -15.75
N PRO A 79 10.36 -10.00 -16.40
CA PRO A 79 10.85 -8.93 -17.29
C PRO A 79 10.17 -8.92 -18.68
N GLY A 80 9.18 -9.81 -18.91
CA GLY A 80 8.52 -10.00 -20.20
C GLY A 80 9.32 -10.84 -21.20
N GLY A 81 10.43 -11.42 -20.77
CA GLY A 81 11.28 -12.26 -21.62
C GLY A 81 10.71 -13.66 -21.79
N PHE A 82 10.86 -14.22 -22.99
CA PHE A 82 10.66 -15.64 -23.27
C PHE A 82 11.86 -16.20 -24.02
N VAL A 83 12.16 -17.47 -23.76
CA VAL A 83 13.14 -18.27 -24.50
C VAL A 83 12.52 -19.65 -24.69
N ALA A 84 12.58 -20.18 -25.91
CA ALA A 84 12.09 -21.50 -26.21
C ALA A 84 12.98 -22.18 -27.24
N ASP A 85 13.23 -23.46 -27.00
CA ASP A 85 14.03 -24.33 -27.85
C ASP A 85 13.14 -25.41 -28.46
N PHE A 86 13.33 -25.71 -29.74
CA PHE A 86 12.56 -26.73 -30.46
C PHE A 86 13.51 -27.64 -31.23
N ILE A 87 13.30 -28.95 -31.13
CA ILE A 87 13.95 -29.93 -31.99
C ILE A 87 12.93 -30.38 -33.05
N LEU A 88 13.22 -30.06 -34.31
CA LEU A 88 12.37 -30.34 -35.46
C LEU A 88 13.03 -31.39 -36.37
N PRO A 89 12.26 -32.07 -37.24
CA PRO A 89 12.84 -32.95 -38.24
C PRO A 89 13.87 -32.23 -39.11
N PRO A 90 14.95 -32.90 -39.54
CA PRO A 90 16.04 -32.26 -40.28
C PRO A 90 15.55 -31.69 -41.63
N GLY A 91 16.03 -30.51 -41.99
CA GLY A 91 15.68 -29.83 -43.25
C GLY A 91 14.34 -29.09 -43.23
N THR A 92 13.68 -28.99 -42.09
CA THR A 92 12.42 -28.26 -41.92
C THR A 92 12.62 -26.74 -41.99
N LEU A 93 13.61 -26.20 -41.28
CA LEU A 93 13.77 -24.75 -41.06
C LEU A 93 14.29 -23.93 -42.25
N PRO A 94 15.16 -24.43 -43.16
CA PRO A 94 15.70 -23.64 -44.26
C PRO A 94 14.66 -22.99 -45.18
N ALA A 95 13.48 -23.59 -45.32
CA ALA A 95 12.36 -23.07 -46.12
C ALA A 95 11.09 -22.84 -45.28
N ALA A 96 11.15 -23.02 -43.96
CA ALA A 96 9.97 -22.89 -43.11
C ALA A 96 9.54 -21.44 -42.94
N LYS A 97 8.22 -21.25 -42.89
CA LYS A 97 7.61 -20.04 -42.35
C LYS A 97 7.47 -20.22 -40.84
N VAL A 98 8.34 -19.56 -40.07
CA VAL A 98 8.25 -19.49 -38.61
C VAL A 98 7.47 -18.25 -38.22
N GLU A 99 6.44 -18.42 -37.41
CA GLU A 99 5.56 -17.36 -36.92
C GLU A 99 5.38 -17.45 -35.42
N VAL A 100 5.23 -16.30 -34.77
CA VAL A 100 4.96 -16.22 -33.33
C VAL A 100 3.60 -15.57 -33.11
N LYS A 101 2.81 -16.13 -32.21
CA LYS A 101 1.62 -15.52 -31.64
C LYS A 101 1.86 -15.22 -30.17
N ALA A 102 1.17 -14.21 -29.66
CA ALA A 102 1.16 -13.92 -28.24
C ALA A 102 -0.26 -13.55 -27.78
N SER A 103 -0.69 -14.15 -26.68
CA SER A 103 -1.99 -13.86 -26.05
C SER A 103 -1.83 -13.69 -24.55
N LYS A 104 -2.58 -12.73 -24.00
CA LYS A 104 -2.78 -12.57 -22.56
C LYS A 104 -4.19 -12.03 -22.33
N PRO A 105 -4.95 -12.53 -21.33
CA PRO A 105 -6.25 -11.96 -20.97
C PRO A 105 -6.17 -10.45 -20.72
N SER A 106 -7.21 -9.70 -21.12
CA SER A 106 -7.24 -8.23 -21.04
C SER A 106 -6.20 -7.50 -21.91
N TRP A 107 -5.55 -8.23 -22.84
CA TRP A 107 -4.69 -7.68 -23.89
C TRP A 107 -5.19 -8.13 -25.28
N LYS A 108 -5.05 -7.27 -26.28
CA LYS A 108 -5.37 -7.60 -27.66
C LYS A 108 -4.32 -8.61 -28.17
N PRO A 109 -4.72 -9.82 -28.60
CA PRO A 109 -3.77 -10.84 -29.02
C PRO A 109 -3.02 -10.42 -30.28
N ILE A 110 -1.76 -10.83 -30.38
CA ILE A 110 -0.95 -10.64 -31.58
C ILE A 110 -1.18 -11.85 -32.49
N PRO A 111 -1.69 -11.63 -33.72
CA PRO A 111 -1.84 -12.72 -34.68
C PRO A 111 -0.48 -13.26 -35.12
N ALA A 112 -0.48 -14.40 -35.79
CA ALA A 112 0.75 -15.05 -36.26
C ALA A 112 1.61 -14.07 -37.07
N THR A 113 2.76 -13.71 -36.50
CA THR A 113 3.68 -12.73 -37.07
C THR A 113 4.94 -13.45 -37.49
N LYS A 114 5.34 -13.28 -38.75
CA LYS A 114 6.52 -13.94 -39.31
C LYS A 114 7.79 -13.44 -38.63
N VAL A 115 8.63 -14.38 -38.21
CA VAL A 115 9.93 -14.10 -37.57
C VAL A 115 11.06 -14.43 -38.54
N GLN A 116 12.13 -13.63 -38.50
CA GLN A 116 13.34 -13.93 -39.24
C GLN A 116 14.16 -14.98 -38.50
N VAL A 117 14.49 -16.06 -39.21
CA VAL A 117 15.27 -17.19 -38.71
C VAL A 117 16.63 -17.14 -39.39
N VAL A 118 17.70 -17.25 -38.60
CA VAL A 118 19.09 -17.22 -39.08
C VAL A 118 19.77 -18.54 -38.70
N GLU A 119 20.46 -19.16 -39.65
CA GLU A 119 21.28 -20.36 -39.37
C GLU A 119 22.55 -19.93 -38.61
N ALA A 120 22.74 -20.50 -37.42
CA ALA A 120 23.78 -20.12 -36.46
C ALA A 120 24.87 -21.21 -36.30
N GLY A 121 24.86 -22.25 -37.13
CA GLY A 121 25.85 -23.31 -37.15
C GLY A 121 25.30 -24.65 -36.66
N ALA A 122 26.01 -25.32 -35.77
CA ALA A 122 25.58 -26.58 -35.15
C ALA A 122 25.56 -26.48 -33.62
N ASP A 123 24.61 -27.16 -32.98
CA ASP A 123 24.53 -27.24 -31.52
C ASP A 123 25.55 -28.26 -30.95
N ALA A 124 25.63 -28.37 -29.62
CA ALA A 124 26.53 -29.29 -28.93
C ALA A 124 26.23 -30.79 -29.20
N ALA A 125 25.04 -31.11 -29.73
CA ALA A 125 24.62 -32.45 -30.12
C ALA A 125 24.79 -32.73 -31.63
N GLY A 126 25.29 -31.76 -32.41
CA GLY A 126 25.51 -31.86 -33.85
C GLY A 126 24.28 -31.58 -34.72
N ASN A 127 23.18 -31.06 -34.16
CA ASN A 127 22.01 -30.61 -34.92
C ASN A 127 22.29 -29.25 -35.58
N ARG A 128 21.58 -28.94 -36.67
CA ARG A 128 21.66 -27.62 -37.30
C ARG A 128 20.96 -26.59 -36.42
N LEU A 129 21.70 -25.59 -35.94
CA LEU A 129 21.18 -24.56 -35.05
C LEU A 129 20.65 -23.37 -35.85
N PHE A 130 19.42 -22.98 -35.55
CA PHE A 130 18.74 -21.82 -36.08
C PHE A 130 18.30 -20.93 -34.93
N GLN A 131 18.50 -19.62 -35.08
CA GLN A 131 18.14 -18.63 -34.08
C GLN A 131 17.11 -17.64 -34.63
N ALA A 132 16.17 -17.25 -33.77
CA ALA A 132 15.16 -16.26 -34.06
C ALA A 132 14.99 -15.32 -32.86
N ALA A 133 14.82 -14.03 -33.12
CA ALA A 133 14.57 -13.02 -32.10
C ALA A 133 13.38 -12.15 -32.49
N GLN A 134 12.37 -12.04 -31.62
CA GLN A 134 11.19 -11.23 -31.90
C GLN A 134 10.68 -10.54 -30.64
N ASN A 135 10.76 -9.20 -30.62
CA ASN A 135 10.08 -8.40 -29.61
C ASN A 135 8.63 -8.14 -30.04
N LEU A 136 7.72 -8.17 -29.07
CA LEU A 136 6.28 -8.06 -29.28
C LEU A 136 5.73 -6.96 -28.37
N THR A 137 4.72 -6.23 -28.84
CA THR A 137 4.05 -5.20 -28.03
C THR A 137 2.55 -5.44 -28.01
N LEU A 138 2.00 -5.70 -26.83
CA LEU A 138 0.57 -5.91 -26.61
C LEU A 138 -0.11 -4.61 -26.19
N ASN A 139 -1.33 -4.39 -26.69
CA ASN A 139 -2.18 -3.27 -26.27
C ASN A 139 -3.30 -3.78 -25.36
N ARG A 140 -3.65 -3.01 -24.31
CA ARG A 140 -4.78 -3.34 -23.44
C ARG A 140 -6.09 -3.38 -24.24
N THR A 141 -6.99 -4.29 -23.84
CA THR A 141 -8.35 -4.36 -24.38
C THR A 141 -9.34 -4.53 -23.23
N THR A 142 -10.50 -3.90 -23.34
CA THR A 142 -11.59 -4.09 -22.36
C THR A 142 -12.27 -5.43 -22.61
N THR A 143 -12.32 -6.28 -21.59
CA THR A 143 -12.94 -7.62 -21.61
C THR A 143 -14.12 -7.67 -20.63
N ALA A 144 -14.82 -8.81 -20.54
CA ALA A 144 -15.82 -9.01 -19.50
C ALA A 144 -15.19 -8.94 -18.09
N GLY A 145 -13.98 -9.49 -17.94
CA GLY A 145 -13.19 -9.45 -16.72
C GLY A 145 -12.96 -8.02 -16.21
N PHE A 146 -12.72 -7.05 -17.11
CA PHE A 146 -12.62 -5.63 -16.75
C PHE A 146 -13.87 -5.10 -16.04
N TRP A 147 -15.05 -5.32 -16.63
CA TRP A 147 -16.30 -4.82 -16.05
C TRP A 147 -16.62 -5.52 -14.73
N ILE A 148 -16.34 -6.82 -14.65
CA ILE A 148 -16.57 -7.62 -13.44
C ILE A 148 -15.65 -7.17 -12.31
N ALA A 149 -14.34 -7.05 -12.56
CA ALA A 149 -13.38 -6.57 -11.56
C ALA A 149 -13.72 -5.15 -11.09
N SER A 150 -14.12 -4.27 -12.01
CA SER A 150 -14.57 -2.91 -11.69
C SER A 150 -15.82 -2.89 -10.82
N LEU A 151 -16.80 -3.74 -11.15
CA LEU A 151 -18.03 -3.88 -10.38
C LEU A 151 -17.75 -4.44 -8.98
N ILE A 152 -16.91 -5.46 -8.87
CA ILE A 152 -16.52 -6.06 -7.57
C ILE A 152 -15.81 -5.00 -6.71
N LEU A 153 -14.83 -4.28 -7.26
CA LEU A 153 -14.13 -3.21 -6.54
C LEU A 153 -15.12 -2.12 -6.06
N LEU A 154 -16.02 -1.67 -6.93
CA LEU A 154 -17.03 -0.67 -6.60
C LEU A 154 -17.97 -1.17 -5.48
N LEU A 155 -18.44 -2.41 -5.58
CA LEU A 155 -19.31 -3.02 -4.57
C LEU A 155 -18.59 -3.15 -3.23
N VAL A 156 -17.34 -3.61 -3.23
CA VAL A 156 -16.50 -3.69 -2.03
C VAL A 156 -16.43 -2.31 -1.35
N TYR A 157 -16.19 -1.24 -2.12
CA TYR A 157 -16.13 0.11 -1.57
C TYR A 157 -17.46 0.64 -1.06
N VAL A 158 -18.55 0.45 -1.81
CA VAL A 158 -19.87 0.90 -1.38
C VAL A 158 -20.28 0.21 -0.08
N VAL A 159 -20.07 -1.12 0.02
CA VAL A 159 -20.44 -1.89 1.21
C VAL A 159 -19.58 -1.51 2.42
N ILE A 160 -18.27 -1.30 2.23
CA ILE A 160 -17.37 -0.82 3.29
C ILE A 160 -17.75 0.59 3.74
N SER A 161 -17.93 1.53 2.80
CA SER A 161 -18.17 2.95 3.10
C SER A 161 -19.53 3.18 3.75
N LEU A 162 -20.54 2.37 3.39
CA LEU A 162 -21.85 2.40 4.02
C LEU A 162 -21.93 1.53 5.28
N GLU A 163 -20.82 0.92 5.70
CA GLU A 163 -20.71 0.02 6.86
C GLU A 163 -21.79 -1.08 6.89
N LEU A 164 -22.25 -1.55 5.73
CA LEU A 164 -23.33 -2.56 5.62
C LEU A 164 -22.88 -3.93 6.13
N MET A 165 -21.58 -4.20 6.06
CA MET A 165 -20.94 -5.45 6.48
C MET A 165 -19.53 -5.17 7.02
N HIS A 166 -19.00 -6.07 7.84
CA HIS A 166 -17.64 -5.95 8.38
C HIS A 166 -16.60 -5.93 7.25
N ARG A 167 -15.75 -4.89 7.21
CA ARG A 167 -14.78 -4.64 6.12
C ARG A 167 -13.94 -5.85 5.70
N THR A 168 -13.47 -6.63 6.67
CA THR A 168 -12.69 -7.86 6.45
C THR A 168 -13.44 -8.90 5.63
N LEU A 169 -14.73 -9.11 5.95
CA LEU A 169 -15.56 -10.06 5.23
C LEU A 169 -15.78 -9.58 3.79
N VAL A 170 -16.03 -8.29 3.60
CA VAL A 170 -16.27 -7.70 2.27
C VAL A 170 -15.03 -7.82 1.38
N SER A 171 -13.85 -7.45 1.87
CA SER A 171 -12.62 -7.53 1.07
C SER A 171 -12.25 -8.97 0.73
N PHE A 172 -12.43 -9.90 1.67
CA PHE A 172 -12.12 -11.32 1.46
C PHE A 172 -13.12 -12.01 0.52
N LEU A 173 -14.41 -11.65 0.61
CA LEU A 173 -15.42 -12.09 -0.36
C LEU A 173 -15.13 -11.56 -1.76
N GLY A 174 -14.76 -10.28 -1.89
CA GLY A 174 -14.37 -9.68 -3.16
C GLY A 174 -13.18 -10.39 -3.80
N ALA A 175 -12.13 -10.65 -3.02
CA ALA A 175 -10.95 -11.38 -3.46
C ALA A 175 -11.31 -12.80 -3.91
N THR A 176 -12.06 -13.51 -3.07
CA THR A 176 -12.48 -14.90 -3.36
C THR A 176 -13.35 -14.96 -4.62
N LEU A 177 -14.25 -13.98 -4.82
CA LEU A 177 -15.11 -13.91 -5.99
C LEU A 177 -14.31 -13.68 -7.29
N ILE A 178 -13.30 -12.81 -7.25
CA ILE A 178 -12.39 -12.59 -8.39
C ILE A 178 -11.65 -13.88 -8.77
N ILE A 179 -11.10 -14.59 -7.78
CA ILE A 179 -10.41 -15.87 -8.01
C ILE A 179 -11.38 -16.92 -8.52
N PHE A 180 -12.56 -17.05 -7.89
CA PHE A 180 -13.60 -17.98 -8.31
C PHE A 180 -14.01 -17.76 -9.77
N ILE A 181 -14.27 -16.52 -10.17
CA ILE A 181 -14.64 -16.19 -11.56
C ILE A 181 -13.50 -16.52 -12.52
N THR A 182 -12.26 -16.23 -12.14
CA THR A 182 -11.09 -16.51 -12.98
C THR A 182 -10.93 -18.01 -13.24
N TYR A 183 -11.07 -18.86 -12.23
CA TYR A 183 -10.88 -20.32 -12.37
C TYR A 183 -12.14 -21.08 -12.81
N THR A 184 -13.30 -20.43 -12.85
CA THR A 184 -14.55 -21.03 -13.38
C THR A 184 -14.86 -20.49 -14.77
N LEU A 185 -15.44 -19.29 -14.86
CA LEU A 185 -15.82 -18.65 -16.11
C LEU A 185 -14.61 -18.30 -16.98
N GLY A 186 -13.52 -17.84 -16.36
CA GLY A 186 -12.26 -17.52 -17.05
C GLY A 186 -11.56 -18.73 -17.69
N THR A 187 -11.82 -19.94 -17.18
CA THR A 187 -11.34 -21.19 -17.78
C THR A 187 -12.13 -21.56 -19.03
N TRP A 188 -13.44 -21.27 -19.07
CA TRP A 188 -14.29 -21.53 -20.23
C TRP A 188 -14.16 -20.46 -21.31
N ASP A 189 -14.09 -19.19 -20.89
CA ASP A 189 -13.87 -18.05 -21.77
C ASP A 189 -12.86 -17.10 -21.12
N LYS A 190 -11.69 -16.99 -21.77
CA LYS A 190 -10.58 -16.12 -21.36
C LYS A 190 -10.99 -14.65 -21.27
N SER A 191 -12.13 -14.23 -21.83
CA SER A 191 -12.69 -12.89 -21.65
C SER A 191 -13.11 -12.58 -20.21
N PHE A 192 -13.42 -13.60 -19.40
CA PHE A 192 -13.79 -13.49 -17.97
C PHE A 192 -12.58 -13.63 -17.03
N TYR A 193 -11.41 -13.97 -17.56
CA TYR A 193 -10.20 -14.11 -16.75
C TYR A 193 -9.77 -12.74 -16.19
N ILE A 194 -9.58 -12.66 -14.86
CA ILE A 194 -9.19 -11.43 -14.17
C ILE A 194 -7.72 -11.49 -13.76
N ILE A 195 -7.36 -12.44 -12.90
CA ILE A 195 -6.01 -12.58 -12.34
C ILE A 195 -5.76 -14.01 -11.86
N SER A 196 -4.52 -14.51 -12.00
CA SER A 196 -4.14 -15.83 -11.48
C SER A 196 -4.07 -15.84 -9.94
N PHE A 197 -4.15 -17.02 -9.33
CA PHE A 197 -3.96 -17.18 -7.89
C PHE A 197 -2.56 -16.73 -7.46
N ASP A 198 -1.52 -17.12 -8.20
CA ASP A 198 -0.13 -16.77 -7.90
C ASP A 198 0.12 -15.27 -8.01
N GLU A 199 -0.49 -14.59 -8.99
CA GLU A 199 -0.41 -13.13 -9.12
C GLU A 199 -1.16 -12.43 -7.99
N ALA A 200 -2.33 -12.93 -7.61
CA ALA A 200 -3.12 -12.35 -6.52
C ALA A 200 -2.40 -12.49 -5.16
N ILE A 201 -1.81 -13.67 -4.87
CA ILE A 201 -0.99 -13.87 -3.67
C ILE A 201 0.29 -13.03 -3.75
N GLY A 202 0.92 -12.97 -4.92
CA GLY A 202 2.12 -12.15 -5.14
C GLY A 202 1.89 -10.64 -5.02
N ALA A 203 0.64 -10.18 -5.07
CA ALA A 203 0.27 -8.79 -4.86
C ALA A 203 0.10 -8.42 -3.37
N ILE A 204 0.08 -9.39 -2.47
CA ILE A 204 -0.01 -9.14 -1.03
C ILE A 204 1.31 -8.53 -0.55
N ASP A 205 1.25 -7.31 -0.01
CA ASP A 205 2.42 -6.67 0.57
C ASP A 205 2.69 -7.19 2.00
N LEU A 206 3.57 -8.20 2.10
CA LEU A 206 3.97 -8.77 3.39
C LEU A 206 4.73 -7.78 4.28
N ASN A 207 5.37 -6.75 3.73
CA ASN A 207 6.01 -5.71 4.53
C ASN A 207 4.95 -4.95 5.32
N VAL A 208 3.84 -4.58 4.68
CA VAL A 208 2.69 -3.95 5.35
C VAL A 208 2.10 -4.87 6.44
N ILE A 209 1.85 -6.14 6.12
CA ILE A 209 1.25 -7.10 7.07
C ILE A 209 2.13 -7.31 8.30
N PHE A 210 3.42 -7.57 8.12
CA PHE A 210 4.33 -7.81 9.23
C PHE A 210 4.68 -6.54 10.00
N LEU A 211 4.69 -5.38 9.34
CA LEU A 211 4.86 -4.09 10.01
C LEU A 211 3.71 -3.83 10.99
N LEU A 212 2.46 -3.98 10.52
CA LEU A 212 1.27 -3.81 11.36
C LEU A 212 1.25 -4.81 12.52
N MET A 213 1.51 -6.10 12.25
CA MET A 213 1.60 -7.13 13.28
C MET A 213 2.64 -6.79 14.34
N GLY A 214 3.86 -6.38 13.93
CA GLY A 214 4.91 -5.98 14.85
C GLY A 214 4.50 -4.79 15.73
N MET A 215 3.89 -3.77 15.15
CA MET A 215 3.42 -2.61 15.92
C MET A 215 2.28 -2.96 16.87
N MET A 216 1.31 -3.79 16.47
CA MET A 216 0.22 -4.26 17.33
C MET A 216 0.75 -5.04 18.54
N ILE A 217 1.70 -5.96 18.32
CA ILE A 217 2.38 -6.70 19.41
C ILE A 217 3.10 -5.72 20.35
N PHE A 218 3.82 -4.75 19.79
CA PHE A 218 4.54 -3.76 20.57
C PHE A 218 3.60 -3.00 21.50
N VAL A 219 2.50 -2.49 20.95
CA VAL A 219 1.54 -1.70 21.73
C VAL A 219 0.77 -2.57 22.73
N GLY A 220 0.44 -3.81 22.38
CA GLY A 220 -0.17 -4.79 23.29
C GLY A 220 0.67 -4.98 24.56
N VAL A 221 1.99 -5.11 24.44
CA VAL A 221 2.89 -5.16 25.61
C VAL A 221 2.91 -3.83 26.35
N MET A 222 3.02 -2.69 25.65
CA MET A 222 3.05 -1.37 26.29
C MET A 222 1.78 -1.07 27.09
N LYS A 223 0.61 -1.47 26.59
CA LYS A 223 -0.69 -1.24 27.22
C LYS A 223 -0.77 -1.86 28.62
N LYS A 224 -0.17 -3.04 28.81
CA LYS A 224 -0.10 -3.72 30.12
C LYS A 224 0.73 -2.95 31.17
N THR A 225 1.56 -1.99 30.76
CA THR A 225 2.41 -1.20 31.69
C THR A 225 1.71 -0.06 32.42
N GLY A 226 0.50 0.32 32.01
CA GLY A 226 -0.21 1.49 32.54
C GLY A 226 0.34 2.84 32.04
N MET A 227 1.23 2.85 31.04
CA MET A 227 1.86 4.06 30.52
C MET A 227 0.85 5.07 29.97
N PHE A 228 -0.17 4.61 29.24
CA PHE A 228 -1.16 5.49 28.61
C PHE A 228 -2.07 6.17 29.63
N GLN A 229 -2.54 5.44 30.64
CA GLN A 229 -3.27 5.98 31.78
C GLN A 229 -2.42 7.03 32.51
N PHE A 230 -1.13 6.73 32.72
CA PHE A 230 -0.19 7.67 33.33
C PHE A 230 -0.01 8.95 32.51
N LEU A 231 0.06 8.85 31.17
CA LEU A 231 0.13 10.02 30.28
C LEU A 231 -1.11 10.90 30.42
N ALA A 232 -2.29 10.31 30.53
CA ALA A 232 -3.53 11.05 30.73
C ALA A 232 -3.60 11.74 32.10
N TYR A 233 -3.18 11.05 33.18
CA TYR A 233 -3.01 11.68 34.49
C TYR A 233 -2.07 12.89 34.40
N LYS A 234 -0.94 12.73 33.71
CA LYS A 234 0.01 13.82 33.49
C LYS A 234 -0.62 14.97 32.71
N ALA A 235 -1.42 14.68 31.68
CA ALA A 235 -2.15 15.70 30.93
C ALA A 235 -3.05 16.54 31.84
N TYR A 236 -3.87 15.88 32.66
CA TYR A 236 -4.74 16.54 33.63
C TYR A 236 -3.97 17.35 34.68
N ALA A 237 -2.90 16.78 35.22
CA ALA A 237 -2.06 17.45 36.22
C ALA A 237 -1.35 18.69 35.65
N MET A 238 -0.91 18.65 34.39
CA MET A 238 -0.28 19.80 33.72
C MET A 238 -1.30 20.90 33.40
N ALA A 239 -2.55 20.53 33.10
CA ALA A 239 -3.62 21.47 32.82
C ALA A 239 -4.04 22.30 34.06
N LYS A 240 -3.78 21.81 35.28
CA LYS A 240 -4.04 22.51 36.55
C LYS A 240 -5.48 23.07 36.66
N GLY A 241 -6.46 22.32 36.15
CA GLY A 241 -7.87 22.73 36.15
C GLY A 241 -8.30 23.64 35.01
N ASN A 242 -7.41 24.01 34.09
CA ASN A 242 -7.79 24.72 32.87
C ASN A 242 -8.17 23.72 31.76
N VAL A 243 -9.46 23.65 31.43
CA VAL A 243 -9.99 22.70 30.43
C VAL A 243 -9.51 23.02 29.01
N PHE A 244 -9.25 24.29 28.68
CA PHE A 244 -8.65 24.65 27.38
C PHE A 244 -7.21 24.11 27.29
N ALA A 245 -6.43 24.28 28.36
CA ALA A 245 -5.07 23.73 28.41
C ALA A 245 -5.09 22.20 28.35
N LEU A 246 -6.02 21.56 29.04
CA LEU A 246 -6.22 20.12 29.00
C LEU A 246 -6.52 19.62 27.59
N ALA A 247 -7.52 20.21 26.92
CA ALA A 247 -7.89 19.83 25.55
C ALA A 247 -6.73 20.01 24.56
N PHE A 248 -5.93 21.06 24.72
CA PHE A 248 -4.72 21.27 23.91
C PHE A 248 -3.66 20.20 24.20
N ILE A 249 -3.36 19.93 25.47
CA ILE A 249 -2.35 18.95 25.88
C ILE A 249 -2.74 17.54 25.40
N LEU A 250 -4.01 17.16 25.53
CA LEU A 250 -4.49 15.85 25.07
C LEU A 250 -4.30 15.71 23.55
N GLN A 251 -4.66 16.72 22.75
CA GLN A 251 -4.39 16.71 21.31
C GLN A 251 -2.91 16.54 20.97
N ILE A 252 -2.01 17.26 21.65
CA ILE A 252 -0.57 17.14 21.40
C ILE A 252 -0.05 15.75 21.79
N ILE A 253 -0.47 15.20 22.93
CA ILE A 253 -0.10 13.85 23.35
C ILE A 253 -0.60 12.83 22.33
N THR A 254 -1.88 12.90 21.95
CA THR A 254 -2.48 12.00 20.96
C THR A 254 -1.76 12.08 19.63
N ALA A 255 -1.46 13.27 19.11
CA ALA A 255 -0.74 13.43 17.86
C ALA A 255 0.68 12.86 17.91
N VAL A 256 1.42 13.08 19.00
CA VAL A 256 2.78 12.55 19.17
C VAL A 256 2.78 11.04 19.32
N VAL A 257 1.86 10.48 20.11
CA VAL A 257 1.72 9.03 20.26
C VAL A 257 1.34 8.41 18.91
N SER A 258 0.37 8.98 18.19
CA SER A 258 -0.04 8.53 16.85
C SER A 258 1.01 8.74 15.77
N ALA A 259 2.02 9.59 15.97
CA ALA A 259 3.15 9.70 15.05
C ALA A 259 4.16 8.55 15.26
N LEU A 260 4.15 7.91 16.42
CA LEU A 260 5.10 6.84 16.79
C LEU A 260 4.45 5.45 16.78
N LEU A 261 3.12 5.40 16.95
CA LEU A 261 2.27 4.23 16.98
C LEU A 261 1.14 4.42 15.96
N ASP A 262 0.37 3.38 15.65
CA ASP A 262 -0.79 3.54 14.77
C ASP A 262 -1.92 4.33 15.45
N ASN A 263 -2.68 5.05 14.62
CA ASN A 263 -3.79 5.90 15.01
C ASN A 263 -4.94 5.16 15.71
N VAL A 264 -5.33 3.99 15.23
CA VAL A 264 -6.43 3.21 15.82
C VAL A 264 -6.09 2.81 17.25
N THR A 265 -4.89 2.24 17.46
CA THR A 265 -4.47 1.82 18.79
C THR A 265 -4.28 3.01 19.71
N THR A 266 -3.76 4.13 19.20
CA THR A 266 -3.66 5.39 19.98
C THR A 266 -5.04 5.81 20.50
N MET A 267 -6.07 5.81 19.65
CA MET A 267 -7.42 6.18 20.07
C MET A 267 -8.07 5.17 21.00
N LEU A 268 -7.92 3.85 20.76
CA LEU A 268 -8.43 2.81 21.67
C LEU A 268 -7.96 3.01 23.12
N LEU A 269 -6.76 3.58 23.29
CA LEU A 269 -6.15 3.84 24.59
C LEU A 269 -6.57 5.19 25.16
N MET A 270 -6.68 6.23 24.34
CA MET A 270 -7.06 7.58 24.78
C MET A 270 -8.56 7.68 25.09
N ILE A 271 -9.43 7.04 24.30
CA ILE A 271 -10.89 7.18 24.42
C ILE A 271 -11.41 6.90 25.84
N PRO A 272 -11.12 5.75 26.48
CA PRO A 272 -11.67 5.45 27.80
C PRO A 272 -11.27 6.50 28.84
N VAL A 273 -10.03 6.97 28.74
CA VAL A 273 -9.49 7.94 29.70
C VAL A 273 -10.06 9.34 29.47
N THR A 274 -10.16 9.75 28.21
CA THR A 274 -10.78 11.03 27.84
C THR A 274 -12.26 11.07 28.21
N ILE A 275 -12.99 9.95 28.08
CA ILE A 275 -14.36 9.83 28.57
C ILE A 275 -14.42 10.02 30.08
N GLU A 276 -13.57 9.33 30.85
CA GLU A 276 -13.56 9.45 32.32
C GLU A 276 -13.26 10.89 32.77
N ILE A 277 -12.31 11.55 32.12
CA ILE A 277 -11.96 12.95 32.35
C ILE A 277 -13.15 13.86 32.02
N ALA A 278 -13.79 13.68 30.87
CA ALA A 278 -14.93 14.49 30.45
C ALA A 278 -16.14 14.34 31.39
N VAL A 279 -16.43 13.10 31.83
CA VAL A 279 -17.47 12.79 32.81
C VAL A 279 -17.18 13.48 34.14
N THR A 280 -15.92 13.44 34.59
CA THR A 280 -15.48 14.12 35.82
C THR A 280 -15.67 15.63 35.73
N LEU A 281 -15.40 16.22 34.55
CA LEU A 281 -15.61 17.63 34.25
C LEU A 281 -17.06 17.99 33.93
N LYS A 282 -17.97 17.01 33.90
CA LYS A 282 -19.38 17.13 33.49
C LYS A 282 -19.58 17.80 32.13
N ILE A 283 -18.70 17.52 31.18
CA ILE A 283 -18.85 17.93 29.78
C ILE A 283 -19.13 16.71 28.92
N ASN A 284 -19.71 16.94 27.74
CA ASN A 284 -19.85 15.87 26.76
C ASN A 284 -18.44 15.38 26.31
N PRO A 285 -18.12 14.08 26.42
CA PRO A 285 -16.83 13.53 25.98
C PRO A 285 -16.48 13.83 24.53
N MET A 286 -17.48 13.95 23.65
CA MET A 286 -17.25 14.31 22.25
C MET A 286 -16.55 15.66 22.08
N ALA A 287 -16.67 16.58 23.05
CA ALA A 287 -15.98 17.86 23.02
C ALA A 287 -14.45 17.72 23.16
N LEU A 288 -13.96 16.62 23.74
CA LEU A 288 -12.53 16.29 23.82
C LEU A 288 -12.12 15.24 22.77
N LEU A 289 -12.98 14.25 22.53
CA LEU A 289 -12.68 13.14 21.60
C LEU A 289 -12.60 13.59 20.13
N ILE A 290 -13.44 14.53 19.68
CA ILE A 290 -13.39 15.01 18.28
C ILE A 290 -12.04 15.68 17.98
N PRO A 291 -11.56 16.65 18.79
CA PRO A 291 -10.22 17.21 18.60
C PRO A 291 -9.11 16.16 18.69
N GLU A 292 -9.22 15.21 19.61
CA GLU A 292 -8.22 14.15 19.78
C GLU A 292 -8.11 13.23 18.57
N VAL A 293 -9.22 12.71 18.05
CA VAL A 293 -9.18 11.84 16.88
C VAL A 293 -8.67 12.59 15.64
N PHE A 294 -9.04 13.87 15.51
CA PHE A 294 -8.51 14.71 14.44
C PHE A 294 -6.99 14.88 14.60
N ALA A 295 -6.52 15.17 15.80
CA ALA A 295 -5.10 15.29 16.12
C ALA A 295 -4.34 13.97 15.92
N SER A 296 -4.96 12.82 16.19
CA SER A 296 -4.39 11.50 15.92
C SER A 296 -4.09 11.32 14.43
N ASN A 297 -5.06 11.57 13.55
CA ASN A 297 -4.86 11.42 12.10
C ASN A 297 -3.83 12.42 11.56
N VAL A 298 -3.88 13.68 12.01
CA VAL A 298 -2.86 14.69 11.62
C VAL A 298 -1.47 14.29 12.11
N GLY A 299 -1.35 13.82 13.35
CA GLY A 299 -0.09 13.35 13.94
C GLY A 299 0.45 12.12 13.20
N GLY A 300 -0.41 11.14 12.92
CA GLY A 300 -0.04 9.92 12.18
C GLY A 300 0.40 10.19 10.74
N THR A 301 -0.09 11.27 10.14
CA THR A 301 0.36 11.72 8.80
C THR A 301 1.85 12.08 8.78
N ALA A 302 2.44 12.47 9.92
CA ALA A 302 3.82 12.97 9.99
C ALA A 302 4.90 11.91 9.73
N THR A 303 4.60 10.63 9.93
CA THR A 303 5.59 9.55 9.85
C THR A 303 5.08 8.37 9.02
N LEU A 304 6.01 7.50 8.61
CA LEU A 304 5.69 6.31 7.82
C LEU A 304 4.75 5.33 8.55
N ILE A 305 4.86 5.25 9.88
CA ILE A 305 4.17 4.21 10.69
C ILE A 305 2.87 4.69 11.32
N GLY A 306 2.65 6.01 11.39
CA GLY A 306 1.57 6.57 12.19
C GLY A 306 0.16 6.33 11.63
N ASP A 307 0.03 6.10 10.33
CA ASP A 307 -1.25 5.84 9.66
C ASP A 307 -1.05 4.75 8.57
N PRO A 308 -1.95 3.76 8.40
CA PRO A 308 -1.77 2.73 7.39
C PRO A 308 -1.66 3.21 5.93
N PRO A 309 -2.31 4.32 5.48
CA PRO A 309 -2.02 4.92 4.17
C PRO A 309 -0.53 5.23 3.96
N ASN A 310 0.17 5.72 4.98
CA ASN A 310 1.59 6.03 4.88
C ASN A 310 2.43 4.76 4.74
N ILE A 311 2.08 3.72 5.50
CA ILE A 311 2.70 2.40 5.40
C ILE A 311 2.56 1.84 3.97
N LEU A 312 1.34 1.92 3.41
CA LEU A 312 1.03 1.49 2.05
C LEU A 312 1.86 2.24 1.00
N ILE A 313 1.87 3.58 1.09
CA ILE A 313 2.62 4.45 0.16
C ILE A 313 4.11 4.16 0.27
N GLY A 314 4.65 4.08 1.48
CA GLY A 314 6.07 3.87 1.71
C GLY A 314 6.57 2.52 1.22
N SER A 315 5.80 1.46 1.47
CA SER A 315 6.14 0.11 0.99
C SER A 315 6.07 0.02 -0.53
N TYR A 316 5.01 0.56 -1.14
CA TYR A 316 4.81 0.51 -2.60
C TYR A 316 5.84 1.36 -3.36
N ALA A 317 6.12 2.57 -2.88
CA ALA A 317 7.03 3.51 -3.52
C ALA A 317 8.51 3.34 -3.11
N GLY A 318 8.80 2.46 -2.13
CA GLY A 318 10.14 2.29 -1.59
C GLY A 318 10.65 3.52 -0.81
N LEU A 319 9.74 4.28 -0.19
CA LEU A 319 10.08 5.49 0.55
C LEU A 319 10.50 5.15 1.99
N THR A 320 11.47 5.89 2.48
CA THR A 320 12.06 5.68 3.81
C THR A 320 11.32 6.46 4.89
N PHE A 321 11.35 5.97 6.14
CA PHE A 321 10.85 6.70 7.31
C PHE A 321 11.40 8.14 7.38
N GLY A 322 12.70 8.32 7.11
CA GLY A 322 13.32 9.64 7.09
C GLY A 322 12.70 10.59 6.06
N GLN A 323 12.36 10.09 4.87
CA GLN A 323 11.66 10.88 3.86
C GLN A 323 10.26 11.29 4.29
N PHE A 324 9.51 10.45 5.01
CA PHE A 324 8.22 10.86 5.56
C PHE A 324 8.39 12.00 6.57
N VAL A 325 9.35 11.87 7.50
CA VAL A 325 9.60 12.90 8.51
C VAL A 325 10.01 14.23 7.86
N THR A 326 10.93 14.22 6.88
CA THR A 326 11.41 15.47 6.27
C THR A 326 10.37 16.17 5.41
N ASN A 327 9.47 15.42 4.77
CA ASN A 327 8.48 16.00 3.85
C ASN A 327 7.09 16.23 4.50
N LEU A 328 6.71 15.47 5.53
CA LEU A 328 5.37 15.55 6.12
C LEU A 328 5.33 16.12 7.53
N ALA A 329 6.37 15.96 8.35
CA ALA A 329 6.30 16.33 9.77
C ALA A 329 6.10 17.83 10.00
N LEU A 330 6.73 18.68 9.19
CA LEU A 330 6.59 20.14 9.30
C LEU A 330 5.15 20.57 9.00
N VAL A 331 4.60 20.13 7.86
CA VAL A 331 3.25 20.48 7.44
C VAL A 331 2.20 19.88 8.40
N ALA A 332 2.39 18.64 8.86
CA ALA A 332 1.54 18.02 9.87
C ALA A 332 1.54 18.81 11.19
N THR A 333 2.71 19.31 11.63
CA THR A 333 2.82 20.15 12.83
C THR A 333 2.08 21.47 12.68
N VAL A 334 2.21 22.13 11.52
CA VAL A 334 1.47 23.36 11.23
C VAL A 334 -0.04 23.10 11.21
N CYS A 335 -0.47 22.04 10.55
CA CYS A 335 -1.87 21.59 10.53
C CYS A 335 -2.39 21.35 11.95
N LEU A 336 -1.64 20.62 12.79
CA LEU A 336 -2.01 20.32 14.16
C LEU A 336 -2.19 21.58 15.00
N ILE A 337 -1.26 22.53 14.93
CA ILE A 337 -1.35 23.78 15.68
C ILE A 337 -2.60 24.56 15.25
N VAL A 338 -2.82 24.71 13.93
CA VAL A 338 -3.96 25.45 13.40
C VAL A 338 -5.29 24.81 13.80
N THR A 339 -5.42 23.48 13.67
CA THR A 339 -6.66 22.78 14.03
C THR A 339 -6.88 22.72 15.53
N SER A 340 -5.83 22.62 16.34
CA SER A 340 -5.96 22.75 17.78
C SER A 340 -6.54 24.10 18.19
N PHE A 341 -6.07 25.20 17.62
CA PHE A 341 -6.67 26.52 17.90
C PHE A 341 -8.12 26.62 17.40
N PHE A 342 -8.42 26.03 16.23
CA PHE A 342 -9.80 25.95 15.74
C PHE A 342 -10.70 25.22 16.75
N PHE A 343 -10.30 24.05 17.24
CA PHE A 343 -11.10 23.26 18.16
C PHE A 343 -11.25 23.90 19.54
N LEU A 344 -10.21 24.57 20.05
CA LEU A 344 -10.30 25.39 21.26
C LEU A 344 -11.35 26.49 21.11
N TRP A 345 -11.47 27.09 19.93
CA TRP A 345 -12.51 28.09 19.65
C TRP A 345 -13.89 27.46 19.44
N TRP A 346 -13.97 26.33 18.73
CA TRP A 346 -15.23 25.64 18.42
C TRP A 346 -15.91 25.10 19.68
N GLN A 347 -15.16 24.41 20.53
CA GLN A 347 -15.63 23.75 21.75
C GLN A 347 -15.64 24.66 22.99
N LYS A 348 -15.39 25.98 22.82
CA LYS A 348 -15.28 26.94 23.92
C LYS A 348 -16.49 26.99 24.85
N LYS A 349 -17.69 26.66 24.35
CA LYS A 349 -18.92 26.67 25.13
C LYS A 349 -18.90 25.53 26.15
N ASP A 350 -18.58 24.31 25.71
CA ASP A 350 -18.47 23.14 26.58
C ASP A 350 -17.30 23.31 27.56
N TYR A 351 -16.14 23.81 27.10
CA TYR A 351 -14.98 24.00 27.97
C TYR A 351 -15.20 25.06 29.07
N ARG A 352 -15.99 26.09 28.80
CA ARG A 352 -16.39 27.08 29.81
C ARG A 352 -17.48 26.58 30.75
N GLY A 353 -18.29 25.63 30.30
CA GLY A 353 -19.34 24.99 31.10
C GLY A 353 -18.83 23.88 32.02
N ALA A 354 -17.56 23.49 31.90
CA ALA A 354 -16.98 22.42 32.69
C ALA A 354 -16.98 22.72 34.20
N GLU A 355 -17.42 21.74 34.99
CA GLU A 355 -17.37 21.81 36.44
C GLU A 355 -16.01 21.36 36.96
N VAL A 356 -15.08 22.31 37.12
CA VAL A 356 -13.78 22.05 37.71
C VAL A 356 -13.87 22.16 39.24
N LYS A 357 -14.14 21.04 39.91
CA LYS A 357 -14.18 20.97 41.39
C LYS A 357 -12.91 20.33 41.93
N ASP A 358 -12.35 20.96 42.95
CA ASP A 358 -11.27 20.43 43.79
C ASP A 358 -10.14 19.76 42.98
N VAL A 359 -9.47 20.56 42.13
CA VAL A 359 -8.42 20.12 41.19
C VAL A 359 -7.36 19.28 41.89
N ALA A 360 -6.96 19.65 43.11
CA ALA A 360 -5.97 18.93 43.89
C ALA A 360 -6.44 17.51 44.24
N ARG A 361 -7.70 17.35 44.64
CA ARG A 361 -8.31 16.05 44.91
C ARG A 361 -8.41 15.19 43.65
N THR A 362 -8.84 15.75 42.52
CA THR A 362 -8.93 15.00 41.25
C THR A 362 -7.55 14.57 40.77
N ILE A 363 -6.54 15.43 40.86
CA ILE A 363 -5.15 15.06 40.58
C ILE A 363 -4.68 13.94 41.50
N ALA A 364 -5.01 14.00 42.80
CA ALA A 364 -4.64 12.95 43.75
C ALA A 364 -5.34 11.62 43.45
N TYR A 365 -6.61 11.64 43.06
CA TYR A 365 -7.37 10.47 42.62
C TYR A 365 -6.78 9.85 41.35
N LEU A 366 -6.61 10.64 40.29
CA LEU A 366 -6.03 10.17 39.03
C LEU A 366 -4.59 9.66 39.23
N LYS A 367 -3.80 10.30 40.09
CA LYS A 367 -2.47 9.80 40.46
C LYS A 367 -2.53 8.45 41.17
N ALA A 368 -3.60 8.18 41.93
CA ALA A 368 -3.77 6.94 42.66
C ALA A 368 -4.22 5.80 41.74
N GLU A 369 -5.12 6.08 40.80
CA GLU A 369 -5.72 5.14 39.87
C GLU A 369 -4.80 4.86 38.67
N TYR A 370 -4.30 5.91 38.02
CA TYR A 370 -3.53 5.84 36.78
C TYR A 370 -2.02 5.77 37.02
N LYS A 371 -1.62 4.69 37.69
CA LYS A 371 -0.21 4.41 37.98
C LYS A 371 0.41 3.52 36.90
N ILE A 372 1.70 3.72 36.69
CA ILE A 372 2.54 2.74 36.01
C ILE A 372 2.52 1.46 36.86
N THR A 373 1.97 0.38 36.31
CA THR A 373 1.86 -0.93 36.96
C THR A 373 3.22 -1.62 37.02
N ASN A 374 3.98 -1.55 35.93
CA ASN A 374 5.30 -2.16 35.81
C ASN A 374 6.35 -1.15 35.30
N LYS A 375 7.07 -0.52 36.23
CA LYS A 375 8.10 0.47 35.92
C LYS A 375 9.26 -0.10 35.08
N LYS A 376 9.67 -1.33 35.37
CA LYS A 376 10.77 -1.99 34.65
C LYS A 376 10.39 -2.19 33.19
N LEU A 377 9.21 -2.78 32.96
CA LEU A 377 8.70 -3.03 31.62
C LEU A 377 8.42 -1.72 30.87
N THR A 378 7.96 -0.67 31.55
CA THR A 378 7.79 0.67 30.94
C THR A 378 9.11 1.21 30.40
N ILE A 379 10.17 1.19 31.22
CA ILE A 379 11.49 1.68 30.79
C ILE A 379 12.03 0.82 29.64
N GLN A 380 11.92 -0.51 29.75
CA GLN A 380 12.30 -1.42 28.68
C GLN A 380 11.54 -1.14 27.38
N SER A 381 10.23 -0.90 27.46
CA SER A 381 9.39 -0.56 26.31
C SER A 381 9.80 0.76 25.68
N LEU A 382 10.07 1.80 26.47
CA LEU A 382 10.51 3.10 25.95
C LEU A 382 11.91 3.03 25.31
N LEU A 383 12.83 2.27 25.91
CA LEU A 383 14.15 2.05 25.34
C LEU A 383 14.07 1.28 24.02
N LEU A 384 13.26 0.22 23.96
CA LEU A 384 13.05 -0.52 22.72
C LEU A 384 12.27 0.28 21.69
N LEU A 385 11.34 1.15 22.08
CA LEU A 385 10.65 2.05 21.16
C LEU A 385 11.66 3.00 20.52
N GLY A 386 12.54 3.60 21.32
CA GLY A 386 13.64 4.43 20.81
C GLY A 386 14.58 3.65 19.88
N PHE A 387 14.90 2.40 20.21
CA PHE A 387 15.69 1.51 19.35
C PHE A 387 14.97 1.17 18.04
N THR A 388 13.67 0.88 18.07
CA THR A 388 12.87 0.59 16.87
C THR A 388 12.74 1.82 15.98
N ILE A 389 12.53 3.01 16.56
CA ILE A 389 12.53 4.28 15.81
C ILE A 389 13.90 4.52 15.17
N LEU A 390 15.00 4.21 15.87
CA LEU A 390 16.34 4.28 15.30
C LEU A 390 16.51 3.30 14.12
N LEU A 391 16.03 2.05 14.25
CA LEU A 391 16.02 1.10 13.15
C LEU A 391 15.17 1.58 11.97
N PHE A 392 14.00 2.19 12.22
CA PHE A 392 13.21 2.83 11.18
C PHE A 392 13.93 3.99 10.52
N ALA A 393 14.73 4.78 11.24
CA ALA A 393 15.54 5.82 10.62
C ALA A 393 16.67 5.24 9.74
N LEU A 394 17.24 4.11 10.15
CA LEU A 394 18.40 3.48 9.50
C LEU A 394 18.05 2.41 8.46
N HIS A 395 16.79 1.97 8.35
CA HIS A 395 16.38 0.86 7.47
C HIS A 395 16.80 1.06 6.00
N GLY A 396 16.72 2.30 5.49
CA GLY A 396 17.12 2.65 4.13
C GLY A 396 18.63 2.52 3.90
N LEU A 397 19.45 2.78 4.93
CA LEU A 397 20.89 2.56 4.87
C LEU A 397 21.22 1.06 4.75
N PHE A 398 20.49 0.24 5.50
CA PHE A 398 20.67 -1.22 5.52
C PHE A 398 19.94 -1.95 4.39
N HIS A 399 19.20 -1.25 3.53
CA HIS A 399 18.32 -1.86 2.51
C HIS A 399 17.36 -2.89 3.12
N MET A 400 16.92 -2.63 4.34
CA MET A 400 16.11 -3.51 5.14
C MET A 400 14.62 -3.11 5.03
N PRO A 401 13.68 -4.06 4.88
CA PRO A 401 12.26 -3.76 4.97
C PRO A 401 11.88 -3.19 6.35
N VAL A 402 10.98 -2.22 6.37
CA VAL A 402 10.51 -1.54 7.59
C VAL A 402 9.88 -2.55 8.56
N SER A 403 9.16 -3.56 8.05
CA SER A 403 8.60 -4.64 8.86
C SER A 403 9.63 -5.37 9.72
N VAL A 404 10.86 -5.54 9.25
CA VAL A 404 11.92 -6.22 10.01
C VAL A 404 12.31 -5.40 11.23
N ALA A 405 12.40 -4.08 11.11
CA ALA A 405 12.66 -3.20 12.25
C ALA A 405 11.54 -3.30 13.31
N ALA A 406 10.28 -3.33 12.88
CA ALA A 406 9.13 -3.46 13.76
C ALA A 406 9.08 -4.82 14.46
N LEU A 407 9.32 -5.91 13.73
CA LEU A 407 9.35 -7.27 14.27
C LEU A 407 10.50 -7.45 15.27
N ILE A 408 11.71 -6.95 14.98
CA ILE A 408 12.83 -7.00 15.93
C ILE A 408 12.47 -6.28 17.23
N GLY A 409 11.94 -5.06 17.13
CA GLY A 409 11.53 -4.27 18.30
C GLY A 409 10.49 -4.97 19.16
N SER A 410 9.41 -5.43 18.51
CA SER A 410 8.26 -6.04 19.18
C SER A 410 8.57 -7.42 19.75
N LEU A 411 9.30 -8.27 19.02
CA LEU A 411 9.63 -9.62 19.49
C LEU A 411 10.68 -9.60 20.61
N ILE A 412 11.66 -8.69 20.56
CA ILE A 412 12.58 -8.50 21.70
C ILE A 412 11.79 -8.01 22.91
N LEU A 413 10.88 -7.04 22.73
CA LEU A 413 10.05 -6.53 23.82
C LEU A 413 9.18 -7.63 24.42
N LEU A 414 8.54 -8.44 23.59
CA LEU A 414 7.73 -9.56 24.00
C LEU A 414 8.58 -10.57 24.79
N ALA A 415 9.74 -10.96 24.28
CA ALA A 415 10.65 -11.91 24.94
C ALA A 415 11.12 -11.43 26.33
N ILE A 416 11.44 -10.14 26.49
CA ILE A 416 11.87 -9.60 27.79
C ILE A 416 10.71 -9.32 28.74
N SER A 417 9.50 -9.12 28.21
CA SER A 417 8.30 -8.88 29.02
C SER A 417 7.84 -10.13 29.76
N GLY A 418 8.12 -11.31 29.18
CA GLY A 418 7.63 -12.60 29.70
C GLY A 418 6.13 -12.80 29.47
N GLU A 419 5.49 -11.95 28.67
CA GLU A 419 4.09 -12.12 28.26
C GLU A 419 3.96 -13.31 27.32
N ASP A 420 2.80 -13.98 27.39
CA ASP A 420 2.52 -15.12 26.53
C ASP A 420 2.28 -14.67 25.08
N ILE A 421 2.99 -15.32 24.15
CA ILE A 421 2.88 -14.99 22.73
C ILE A 421 1.53 -15.37 22.14
N VAL A 422 0.90 -16.44 22.61
CA VAL A 422 -0.41 -16.88 22.13
C VAL A 422 -1.46 -15.87 22.58
N GLU A 423 -1.44 -15.45 23.85
CA GLU A 423 -2.31 -14.40 24.38
C GLU A 423 -2.16 -13.09 23.58
N MET A 424 -0.91 -12.70 23.27
CA MET A 424 -0.63 -11.49 22.49
C MET A 424 -1.18 -11.59 21.05
N LEU A 425 -0.98 -12.75 20.39
CA LEU A 425 -1.48 -13.00 19.04
C LEU A 425 -3.00 -13.11 19.02
N GLU A 426 -3.65 -13.64 20.04
CA GLU A 426 -5.11 -13.83 20.06
C GLU A 426 -5.87 -12.55 20.43
N HIS A 427 -5.33 -11.73 21.33
CA HIS A 427 -6.07 -10.60 21.92
C HIS A 427 -5.60 -9.22 21.51
N GLU A 428 -4.32 -9.04 21.18
CA GLU A 428 -3.79 -7.71 20.84
C GLU A 428 -3.52 -7.55 19.34
N VAL A 429 -3.25 -8.64 18.59
CA VAL A 429 -3.15 -8.58 17.13
C VAL A 429 -4.53 -8.53 16.49
N GLU A 430 -4.80 -7.46 15.73
CA GLU A 430 -6.03 -7.30 14.98
C GLU A 430 -6.02 -8.14 13.69
N TRP A 431 -6.21 -9.45 13.81
CA TRP A 431 -6.37 -10.35 12.65
C TRP A 431 -7.38 -9.87 11.61
N PRO A 432 -8.55 -9.29 11.99
CA PRO A 432 -9.47 -8.76 11.01
C PRO A 432 -8.86 -7.65 10.14
N THR A 433 -8.00 -6.80 10.71
CA THR A 433 -7.28 -5.75 9.99
C THR A 433 -6.27 -6.38 9.02
N LEU A 434 -5.47 -7.37 9.46
CA LEU A 434 -4.49 -8.04 8.58
C LEU A 434 -5.16 -8.79 7.41
N VAL A 435 -6.22 -9.56 7.68
CA VAL A 435 -6.99 -10.27 6.65
C VAL A 435 -7.68 -9.29 5.71
N PHE A 436 -8.13 -8.14 6.22
CA PHE A 436 -8.71 -7.09 5.40
C PHE A 436 -7.72 -6.60 4.33
N PHE A 437 -6.46 -6.31 4.71
CA PHE A 437 -5.41 -5.90 3.77
C PHE A 437 -5.10 -6.98 2.74
N ILE A 438 -5.01 -8.24 3.14
CA ILE A 438 -4.79 -9.37 2.23
C ILE A 438 -5.86 -9.41 1.14
N GLY A 439 -7.14 -9.40 1.54
CA GLY A 439 -8.24 -9.40 0.58
C GLY A 439 -8.26 -8.16 -0.31
N LEU A 440 -8.01 -6.99 0.28
CA LEU A 440 -7.98 -5.72 -0.44
C LEU A 440 -6.87 -5.67 -1.52
N PHE A 441 -5.66 -6.14 -1.22
CA PHE A 441 -4.58 -6.22 -2.19
C PHE A 441 -4.93 -7.11 -3.37
N MET A 442 -5.55 -8.27 -3.11
CA MET A 442 -6.00 -9.17 -4.18
C MET A 442 -7.07 -8.54 -5.06
N VAL A 443 -8.04 -7.82 -4.47
CA VAL A 443 -9.09 -7.12 -5.24
C VAL A 443 -8.49 -6.03 -6.12
N ILE A 444 -7.57 -5.22 -5.56
CA ILE A 444 -6.90 -4.14 -6.29
C ILE A 444 -6.03 -4.70 -7.40
N ALA A 445 -5.31 -5.79 -7.16
CA ALA A 445 -4.51 -6.46 -8.18
C ALA A 445 -5.37 -6.96 -9.34
N GLY A 446 -6.57 -7.51 -9.07
CA GLY A 446 -7.51 -7.89 -10.13
C GLY A 446 -8.00 -6.69 -10.96
N ALA A 447 -8.26 -5.55 -10.32
CA ALA A 447 -8.60 -4.31 -11.02
C ALA A 447 -7.41 -3.75 -11.83
N GLU A 448 -6.19 -3.85 -11.31
CA GLU A 448 -4.97 -3.46 -12.03
C GLU A 448 -4.74 -4.34 -13.26
N GLU A 449 -4.84 -5.66 -13.10
CA GLU A 449 -4.56 -6.59 -14.19
C GLU A 449 -5.61 -6.62 -15.30
N THR A 450 -6.81 -6.11 -15.03
CA THR A 450 -7.81 -5.88 -16.08
C THR A 450 -7.63 -4.54 -16.80
N GLY A 451 -6.81 -3.63 -16.26
CA GLY A 451 -6.51 -2.33 -16.85
C GLY A 451 -7.38 -1.16 -16.36
N LEU A 452 -8.22 -1.36 -15.34
CA LEU A 452 -9.06 -0.30 -14.74
C LEU A 452 -8.21 0.86 -14.23
N ILE A 453 -7.16 0.52 -13.48
CA ILE A 453 -6.24 1.50 -12.90
C ILE A 453 -5.59 2.35 -13.99
N GLN A 454 -5.18 1.71 -15.09
CA GLN A 454 -4.56 2.40 -16.22
C GLN A 454 -5.51 3.39 -16.91
N MET A 455 -6.79 3.03 -17.00
CA MET A 455 -7.84 3.91 -17.53
C MET A 455 -8.02 5.15 -16.64
N ILE A 456 -8.12 4.97 -15.32
CA ILE A 456 -8.26 6.08 -14.36
C ILE A 456 -7.03 6.99 -14.41
N ALA A 457 -5.83 6.41 -14.43
CA ALA A 457 -4.59 7.17 -14.46
C ALA A 457 -4.43 8.01 -15.73
N ASN A 458 -4.82 7.46 -16.89
CA ASN A 458 -4.86 8.23 -18.15
C ASN A 458 -5.88 9.38 -18.07
N TRP A 459 -7.05 9.15 -17.50
CA TRP A 459 -8.05 10.21 -17.32
C TRP A 459 -7.53 11.36 -16.44
N VAL A 460 -6.84 11.04 -15.34
CA VAL A 460 -6.20 12.05 -14.47
C VAL A 460 -5.08 12.79 -15.21
N LYS A 461 -4.29 12.09 -16.03
CA LYS A 461 -3.25 12.70 -16.86
C LYS A 461 -3.82 13.68 -17.89
N ASP A 462 -4.91 13.30 -18.55
CA ASP A 462 -5.58 14.13 -19.56
C ASP A 462 -6.20 15.38 -18.92
N LEU A 463 -6.82 15.22 -17.74
CA LEU A 463 -7.35 16.34 -16.96
C LEU A 463 -6.26 17.30 -16.47
N SER A 464 -5.08 16.78 -16.11
CA SER A 464 -3.96 17.63 -15.68
C SER A 464 -3.25 18.32 -16.85
N GLY A 465 -3.54 17.94 -18.10
CA GLY A 465 -2.82 18.41 -19.28
C GLY A 465 -1.33 18.08 -19.25
N GLY A 466 -0.92 17.11 -18.43
CA GLY A 466 0.49 16.80 -18.16
C GLY A 466 1.23 17.85 -17.31
N ASN A 467 0.52 18.79 -16.69
CA ASN A 467 1.11 19.81 -15.82
C ASN A 467 1.26 19.30 -14.38
N LEU A 468 2.47 19.36 -13.83
CA LEU A 468 2.79 18.87 -12.48
C LEU A 468 1.98 19.57 -11.38
N THR A 469 1.88 20.90 -11.41
CA THR A 469 1.11 21.68 -10.44
C THR A 469 -0.36 21.25 -10.40
N THR A 470 -0.96 21.05 -11.57
CA THR A 470 -2.34 20.59 -11.68
C THR A 470 -2.48 19.16 -11.16
N ALA A 471 -1.51 18.29 -11.44
CA ALA A 471 -1.50 16.92 -10.92
C ALA A 471 -1.36 16.88 -9.39
N ILE A 472 -0.52 17.71 -8.77
CA ILE A 472 -0.40 17.85 -7.31
C ILE A 472 -1.76 18.22 -6.71
N ILE A 473 -2.40 19.26 -7.25
CA ILE A 473 -3.71 19.74 -6.77
C ILE A 473 -4.77 18.65 -6.94
N LEU A 474 -4.84 17.99 -8.10
CA LEU A 474 -5.80 16.94 -8.37
C LEU A 474 -5.61 15.75 -7.43
N VAL A 475 -4.39 15.20 -7.32
CA VAL A 475 -4.11 14.06 -6.44
C VAL A 475 -4.44 14.42 -4.99
N LEU A 476 -4.04 15.59 -4.51
CA LEU A 476 -4.32 16.02 -3.14
C LEU A 476 -5.82 16.16 -2.86
N TRP A 477 -6.54 16.94 -3.67
CA TRP A 477 -7.94 17.27 -3.40
C TRP A 477 -8.89 16.11 -3.70
N VAL A 478 -8.66 15.34 -4.76
CA VAL A 478 -9.43 14.13 -5.04
C VAL A 478 -9.22 13.14 -3.89
N SER A 479 -7.98 12.98 -3.42
CA SER A 479 -7.70 12.12 -2.27
C SER A 479 -8.38 12.60 -1.01
N ALA A 480 -8.34 13.91 -0.73
CA ALA A 480 -8.97 14.46 0.45
C ALA A 480 -10.49 14.26 0.48
N ILE A 481 -11.16 14.59 -0.62
CA ILE A 481 -12.62 14.49 -0.69
C ILE A 481 -13.08 13.03 -0.75
N ALA A 482 -12.41 12.18 -1.54
CA ALA A 482 -12.77 10.77 -1.62
C ALA A 482 -12.53 10.05 -0.28
N SER A 483 -11.38 10.28 0.36
CA SER A 483 -11.04 9.73 1.68
C SER A 483 -11.95 10.25 2.80
N ALA A 484 -12.63 11.39 2.61
CA ALA A 484 -13.63 11.82 3.56
C ALA A 484 -14.87 10.90 3.58
N PHE A 485 -15.18 10.18 2.50
CA PHE A 485 -16.35 9.30 2.40
C PHE A 485 -16.04 7.82 2.22
N ILE A 486 -14.78 7.50 1.94
CA ILE A 486 -14.26 6.14 1.79
C ILE A 486 -13.12 6.03 2.80
N ASP A 487 -13.05 4.93 3.56
CA ASP A 487 -11.95 4.69 4.49
C ASP A 487 -10.60 4.96 3.78
N ASN A 488 -9.73 5.72 4.45
CA ASN A 488 -8.45 6.18 3.92
C ASN A 488 -7.54 5.03 3.48
N ILE A 489 -7.69 3.83 4.05
CA ILE A 489 -6.92 2.63 3.71
C ILE A 489 -7.26 2.08 2.31
N PRO A 490 -8.51 1.63 2.03
CA PRO A 490 -8.88 1.13 0.71
C PRO A 490 -8.70 2.17 -0.37
N PHE A 491 -9.02 3.43 -0.09
CA PHE A 491 -8.81 4.52 -1.04
C PHE A 491 -7.34 4.65 -1.45
N THR A 492 -6.43 4.72 -0.47
CA THR A 492 -4.99 4.86 -0.74
C THR A 492 -4.47 3.70 -1.58
N ALA A 493 -4.84 2.48 -1.24
CA ALA A 493 -4.38 1.28 -1.94
C ALA A 493 -4.71 1.30 -3.44
N THR A 494 -5.88 1.81 -3.84
CA THR A 494 -6.22 1.98 -5.28
C THR A 494 -5.50 3.15 -5.93
N MET A 495 -5.20 4.20 -5.18
CA MET A 495 -4.43 5.32 -5.70
C MET A 495 -2.94 5.00 -5.89
N LEU A 496 -2.38 4.00 -5.19
CA LEU A 496 -0.97 3.63 -5.32
C LEU A 496 -0.53 3.41 -6.77
N PRO A 497 -1.13 2.47 -7.54
CA PRO A 497 -0.70 2.26 -8.92
C PRO A 497 -1.07 3.43 -9.84
N ILE A 498 -2.12 4.21 -9.52
CA ILE A 498 -2.47 5.45 -10.26
C ILE A 498 -1.36 6.48 -10.12
N VAL A 499 -0.93 6.77 -8.89
CA VAL A 499 0.14 7.73 -8.60
C VAL A 499 1.48 7.26 -9.15
N ALA A 500 1.77 5.95 -9.08
CA ALA A 500 2.97 5.38 -9.70
C ALA A 500 3.00 5.63 -11.21
N PHE A 501 1.88 5.44 -11.90
CA PHE A 501 1.75 5.73 -13.32
C PHE A 501 1.94 7.23 -13.62
N LEU A 502 1.31 8.11 -12.83
CA LEU A 502 1.43 9.56 -13.00
C LEU A 502 2.88 10.02 -12.79
N ASN A 503 3.58 9.48 -11.78
CA ASN A 503 5.00 9.77 -11.53
C ASN A 503 5.91 9.41 -12.71
N GLN A 504 5.57 8.36 -13.47
CA GLN A 504 6.34 7.94 -14.65
C GLN A 504 5.99 8.72 -15.92
N THR A 505 4.83 9.39 -15.95
CA THR A 505 4.29 9.98 -17.19
C THR A 505 4.18 11.49 -17.17
N ILE A 506 4.18 12.12 -16.00
CA ILE A 506 4.14 13.58 -15.84
C ILE A 506 5.58 14.10 -15.64
N PRO A 507 6.08 14.97 -16.52
CA PRO A 507 7.40 15.58 -16.36
C PRO A 507 7.53 16.32 -15.02
N GLY A 508 8.63 16.07 -14.30
CA GLY A 508 8.92 16.69 -12.99
C GLY A 508 8.33 15.95 -11.78
N ALA A 509 7.45 14.96 -12.00
CA ALA A 509 6.92 14.11 -10.92
C ALA A 509 7.95 13.13 -10.33
N GLU A 510 9.14 13.04 -10.93
CA GLU A 510 10.29 12.25 -10.43
C GLU A 510 10.73 12.64 -9.01
N SER A 511 10.38 13.84 -8.55
CA SER A 511 10.60 14.30 -7.17
C SER A 511 9.84 13.47 -6.12
N GLY A 512 8.87 12.67 -6.53
CA GLY A 512 7.99 11.90 -5.64
C GLY A 512 6.88 12.73 -5.00
N VAL A 513 6.69 13.99 -5.40
CA VAL A 513 5.69 14.92 -4.81
C VAL A 513 4.25 14.38 -4.84
N LEU A 514 3.90 13.57 -5.85
CA LEU A 514 2.56 12.98 -5.93
C LEU A 514 2.31 11.94 -4.82
N TRP A 515 3.36 11.31 -4.28
CA TRP A 515 3.24 10.43 -3.11
C TRP A 515 2.89 11.22 -1.85
N TRP A 516 3.51 12.39 -1.66
CA TRP A 516 3.19 13.28 -0.54
C TRP A 516 1.81 13.91 -0.69
N SER A 517 1.40 14.21 -1.93
CA SER A 517 0.06 14.68 -2.26
C SER A 517 -1.00 13.64 -1.89
N LEU A 518 -0.75 12.36 -2.21
CA LEU A 518 -1.62 11.25 -1.83
C LEU A 518 -1.65 11.05 -0.31
N ALA A 519 -0.48 11.02 0.35
CA ALA A 519 -0.39 10.85 1.80
C ALA A 519 -1.15 11.95 2.56
N LEU A 520 -0.87 13.22 2.25
CA LEU A 520 -1.54 14.35 2.89
C LEU A 520 -3.04 14.35 2.56
N GLY A 521 -3.41 14.08 1.32
CA GLY A 521 -4.81 14.05 0.89
C GLY A 521 -5.59 12.95 1.61
N ALA A 522 -5.11 11.71 1.56
CA ALA A 522 -5.79 10.57 2.17
C ALA A 522 -5.89 10.70 3.70
N CYS A 523 -4.78 11.01 4.39
CA CYS A 523 -4.75 11.06 5.85
C CYS A 523 -5.49 12.28 6.42
N LEU A 524 -5.31 13.47 5.84
CA LEU A 524 -6.03 14.67 6.30
C LEU A 524 -7.51 14.61 5.91
N GLY A 525 -7.82 14.15 4.69
CA GLY A 525 -9.16 13.98 4.17
C GLY A 525 -10.02 13.00 4.98
N GLY A 526 -9.42 11.92 5.48
CA GLY A 526 -10.08 10.94 6.35
C GLY A 526 -10.72 11.53 7.60
N ASN A 527 -10.35 12.75 8.00
CA ASN A 527 -10.99 13.46 9.11
C ASN A 527 -12.36 14.07 8.77
N GLY A 528 -12.69 14.24 7.49
CA GLY A 528 -13.88 15.00 7.07
C GLY A 528 -15.20 14.43 7.58
N THR A 529 -15.29 13.11 7.73
CA THR A 529 -16.48 12.41 8.22
C THR A 529 -16.13 11.26 9.18
N MET A 530 -17.14 10.70 9.85
CA MET A 530 -16.93 9.63 10.82
C MET A 530 -16.46 8.31 10.21
N ILE A 531 -16.67 8.08 8.91
CA ILE A 531 -16.29 6.84 8.20
C ILE A 531 -14.96 6.96 7.44
N GLY A 532 -14.42 8.18 7.31
CA GLY A 532 -13.23 8.43 6.47
C GLY A 532 -11.93 7.84 7.01
N ALA A 533 -11.86 7.53 8.31
CA ALA A 533 -10.72 6.86 8.91
C ALA A 533 -11.16 5.89 9.99
N SER A 534 -10.43 4.77 10.11
CA SER A 534 -10.70 3.74 11.13
C SER A 534 -10.70 4.28 12.56
N ALA A 535 -9.81 5.24 12.87
CA ALA A 535 -9.75 5.88 14.18
C ALA A 535 -11.04 6.65 14.51
N ASN A 536 -11.70 7.23 13.51
CA ASN A 536 -12.98 7.95 13.68
C ASN A 536 -14.10 6.98 14.04
N VAL A 537 -14.23 5.88 13.29
CA VAL A 537 -15.23 4.84 13.52
C VAL A 537 -15.08 4.23 14.92
N VAL A 538 -13.86 3.90 15.31
CA VAL A 538 -13.57 3.36 16.65
C VAL A 538 -13.91 4.36 17.75
N THR A 539 -13.58 5.65 17.54
CA THR A 539 -13.92 6.73 18.49
C THR A 539 -15.41 6.88 18.69
N VAL A 540 -16.18 6.91 17.59
CA VAL A 540 -17.64 7.00 17.66
C VAL A 540 -18.22 5.73 18.31
N GLY A 541 -17.80 4.55 17.88
CA GLY A 541 -18.32 3.28 18.41
C GLY A 541 -18.05 3.07 19.90
N LEU A 542 -16.87 3.43 20.40
CA LEU A 542 -16.58 3.36 21.84
C LEU A 542 -17.32 4.45 22.64
N SER A 543 -17.45 5.65 22.08
CA SER A 543 -18.23 6.72 22.69
C SER A 543 -19.72 6.35 22.81
N GLU A 544 -20.28 5.72 21.78
CA GLU A 544 -21.65 5.20 21.79
C GLU A 544 -21.86 4.10 22.83
N LYS A 545 -20.92 3.16 22.95
CA LYS A 545 -20.94 2.15 24.02
C LYS A 545 -20.92 2.77 25.42
N ALA A 546 -20.28 3.93 25.57
CA ALA A 546 -20.28 4.71 26.81
C ALA A 546 -21.53 5.59 27.00
N GLY A 547 -22.49 5.55 26.07
CA GLY A 547 -23.75 6.31 26.12
C GLY A 547 -23.72 7.68 25.45
N TYR A 548 -22.63 8.03 24.75
CA TYR A 548 -22.45 9.34 24.11
C TYR A 548 -22.49 9.20 22.58
N HIS A 549 -23.70 9.29 22.04
CA HIS A 549 -23.95 9.21 20.60
C HIS A 549 -23.66 10.53 19.88
N ILE A 550 -23.07 10.43 18.68
CA ILE A 550 -22.92 11.53 17.74
C ILE A 550 -23.44 11.11 16.36
N SER A 551 -24.30 11.93 15.78
CA SER A 551 -24.78 11.68 14.41
C SER A 551 -23.69 11.98 13.37
N PHE A 552 -23.75 11.29 12.22
CA PHE A 552 -22.88 11.54 11.06
C PHE A 552 -22.77 13.02 10.69
N ILE A 553 -23.92 13.71 10.60
CA ILE A 553 -23.97 15.13 10.21
C ILE A 553 -23.32 16.02 11.27
N ALA A 554 -23.50 15.71 12.56
CA ALA A 554 -22.88 16.48 13.65
C ALA A 554 -21.36 16.32 13.64
N TYR A 555 -20.84 15.10 13.45
CA TYR A 555 -19.42 14.84 13.30
C TYR A 555 -18.86 15.60 12.08
N MET A 556 -19.49 15.42 10.91
CA MET A 556 -19.07 16.08 9.67
C MET A 556 -19.05 17.61 9.83
N LYS A 557 -20.06 18.22 10.46
CA LYS A 557 -20.06 19.68 10.71
C LYS A 557 -18.89 20.14 11.59
N ALA A 558 -18.45 19.32 12.54
CA ALA A 558 -17.34 19.65 13.43
C ALA A 558 -15.98 19.51 12.72
N CYS A 559 -15.82 18.52 11.84
CA CYS A 559 -14.52 18.18 11.24
C CYS A 559 -14.31 18.66 9.80
N TRP A 560 -15.38 18.93 9.04
CA TRP A 560 -15.28 19.29 7.62
C TRP A 560 -14.47 20.57 7.39
N TRP A 561 -14.73 21.63 8.17
CA TRP A 561 -14.00 22.89 8.03
C TRP A 561 -12.51 22.77 8.43
N PRO A 562 -12.17 22.16 9.58
CA PRO A 562 -10.79 21.81 9.89
C PRO A 562 -10.09 21.01 8.79
N MET A 563 -10.76 20.01 8.22
CA MET A 563 -10.22 19.22 7.12
C MET A 563 -9.91 20.09 5.89
N MET A 564 -10.84 20.96 5.47
CA MET A 564 -10.59 21.87 4.34
C MET A 564 -9.39 22.80 4.62
N ILE A 565 -9.23 23.27 5.86
CA ILE A 565 -8.11 24.11 6.27
C ILE A 565 -6.79 23.33 6.17
N THR A 566 -6.71 22.12 6.72
CA THR A 566 -5.46 21.33 6.69
C THR A 566 -5.08 20.91 5.28
N VAL A 567 -6.05 20.53 4.44
CA VAL A 567 -5.82 20.19 3.03
C VAL A 567 -5.34 21.42 2.25
N THR A 568 -5.88 22.61 2.53
CA THR A 568 -5.41 23.85 1.92
C THR A 568 -3.98 24.21 2.36
N ILE A 569 -3.65 24.04 3.64
CA ILE A 569 -2.28 24.22 4.15
C ILE A 569 -1.33 23.25 3.46
N ALA A 570 -1.72 21.98 3.33
CA ALA A 570 -0.95 20.96 2.61
C ALA A 570 -0.74 21.32 1.14
N MET A 571 -1.77 21.83 0.47
CA MET A 571 -1.67 22.29 -0.92
C MET A 571 -0.64 23.42 -1.04
N VAL A 572 -0.77 24.47 -0.22
CA VAL A 572 0.16 25.61 -0.26
C VAL A 572 1.59 25.17 0.04
N TYR A 573 1.77 24.29 1.01
CA TYR A 573 3.08 23.71 1.32
C TYR A 573 3.68 22.97 0.13
N LEU A 574 2.92 22.05 -0.49
CA LEU A 574 3.39 21.26 -1.62
C LEU A 574 3.78 22.14 -2.82
N LEU A 575 2.99 23.18 -3.12
CA LEU A 575 3.24 24.10 -4.23
C LEU A 575 4.41 25.08 -3.99
N ILE A 576 4.82 25.27 -2.74
CA ILE A 576 5.99 26.09 -2.40
C ILE A 576 7.26 25.22 -2.34
N ALA A 577 7.14 23.99 -1.85
CA ALA A 577 8.26 23.08 -1.65
C ALA A 577 8.72 22.37 -2.94
N TYR A 578 7.82 22.22 -3.92
CA TYR A 578 8.02 21.53 -5.20
C TYR A 578 7.49 22.35 -6.37
#